data_AF-A0A1I0BSU8-F1
#
_entry.id   AF-A0A1I0BSU8-F1
#
_cell.length_a   1.000
_cell.length_b   1.000
_cell.length_c   1.000
_cell.angle_alpha   90.00
_cell.angle_beta   90.00
_cell.angle_gamma   90.00
#
_symmetry.space_group_name_H-M   'P 1'
#
loop_
_entity.id
_entity.type
_entity.pdbx_description
1 polymer ?
#
loop_
_entity_poly.entity_id
_entity_poly.type
_entity_poly.pdbx_seq_one_letter_code
_entity_poly.pdbx_strand_id
1 'polypeptide(L)'
;MTSSKIQALKRQKEIKHKKKKRQTPYAVLATTIALIIYLMLTNYHLHLSGFWIIGILLGVTMQRSRFCFAASFRDPIMVGSTSLLKAILIAFIISTVGFFIIQYRAVALNPEYLLTEIPGRLQPVGIHTALGAILFGTGMVVAGGCASGTLVRIGEGYIMQLVVLMGFVIGSTLGAKHFSFWDRILISEAPTIYLPDYLGFFPSLILQLLLLCVLYYIVDWYDKKNSIMATM
;
A
#
# COMPACT_ATOMS: atom_id res chain seq x y z
N MET A 1 5.17 32.18 50.84
CA MET A 1 4.58 32.54 49.54
C MET A 1 4.44 31.36 48.55
N THR A 2 4.40 30.09 49.01
CA THR A 2 4.67 28.93 48.12
C THR A 2 3.65 27.78 48.17
N SER A 3 2.65 27.78 49.06
CA SER A 3 1.68 26.67 49.13
C SER A 3 0.54 26.80 48.11
N SER A 4 -0.05 28.00 47.99
CA SER A 4 -1.20 28.25 47.10
C SER A 4 -0.86 28.14 45.61
N LYS A 5 0.34 28.60 45.20
CA LYS A 5 0.81 28.49 43.81
C LYS A 5 1.07 27.04 43.39
N ILE A 6 1.58 26.21 44.30
CA ILE A 6 1.79 24.76 44.04
C ILE A 6 0.45 24.03 43.92
N GLN A 7 -0.54 24.36 44.77
CA GLN A 7 -1.89 23.82 44.65
C GLN A 7 -2.58 24.28 43.36
N ALA A 8 -2.41 25.53 42.94
CA ALA A 8 -2.95 26.03 41.67
C ALA A 8 -2.34 25.31 40.44
N LEU A 9 -1.03 25.04 40.47
CA LEU A 9 -0.32 24.28 39.43
C LEU A 9 -0.76 22.80 39.39
N LYS A 10 -0.95 22.15 40.54
CA LYS A 10 -1.50 20.78 40.61
C LYS A 10 -2.93 20.73 40.06
N ARG A 11 -3.78 21.69 40.43
CA ARG A 11 -5.16 21.78 39.93
C ARG A 11 -5.22 22.06 38.43
N GLN A 12 -4.31 22.88 37.89
CA GLN A 12 -4.17 23.05 36.44
C GLN A 12 -3.70 21.78 35.73
N LYS A 13 -2.73 21.03 36.30
CA LYS A 13 -2.32 19.72 35.77
C LYS A 13 -3.46 18.72 35.79
N GLU A 14 -4.25 18.66 36.85
CA GLU A 14 -5.42 17.78 36.97
C GLU A 14 -6.58 18.18 36.02
N ILE A 15 -6.82 19.48 35.81
CA ILE A 15 -7.78 19.96 34.81
C ILE A 15 -7.31 19.64 33.39
N LYS A 16 -5.99 19.72 33.11
CA LYS A 16 -5.42 19.30 31.82
C LYS A 16 -5.44 17.78 31.64
N HIS A 17 -5.44 17.03 32.75
CA HIS A 17 -5.63 15.58 32.81
C HIS A 17 -7.11 15.17 32.96
N LYS A 18 -8.08 16.10 32.79
CA LYS A 18 -9.50 15.74 32.81
C LYS A 18 -9.84 14.88 31.59
N LYS A 19 -9.96 13.58 31.89
CA LYS A 19 -10.67 12.52 31.18
C LYS A 19 -10.40 12.45 29.68
N LYS A 20 -9.45 11.59 29.31
CA LYS A 20 -9.49 10.87 28.02
C LYS A 20 -10.93 10.34 27.87
N LYS A 21 -11.73 10.94 26.99
CA LYS A 21 -13.09 10.45 26.70
C LYS A 21 -12.97 8.96 26.42
N ARG A 22 -13.81 8.15 27.07
CA ARG A 22 -13.83 6.69 26.89
C ARG A 22 -13.97 6.47 25.38
N GLN A 23 -12.94 5.93 24.72
CA GLN A 23 -12.93 5.66 23.27
C GLN A 23 -13.63 4.33 22.94
N THR A 24 -13.95 3.54 23.98
CA THR A 24 -14.69 2.28 23.85
C THR A 24 -16.07 2.39 23.19
N PRO A 25 -16.91 3.43 23.39
CA PRO A 25 -18.22 3.51 22.73
C PRO A 25 -18.09 3.79 21.24
N TYR A 26 -17.08 4.56 20.81
CA TYR A 26 -16.79 4.77 19.38
C TYR A 26 -16.26 3.50 18.72
N ALA A 27 -15.40 2.74 19.42
CA ALA A 27 -14.92 1.45 18.95
C ALA A 27 -16.06 0.44 18.82
N VAL A 28 -16.94 0.32 19.83
CA VAL A 28 -18.11 -0.56 19.79
C VAL A 28 -19.04 -0.16 18.64
N LEU A 29 -19.37 1.13 18.49
CA LEU A 29 -20.19 1.63 17.40
C LEU A 29 -19.60 1.26 16.03
N ALA A 30 -18.30 1.49 15.81
CA ALA A 30 -17.63 1.16 14.56
C ALA A 30 -17.65 -0.35 14.28
N THR A 31 -17.41 -1.19 15.28
CA THR A 31 -17.49 -2.65 15.12
C THR A 31 -18.91 -3.14 14.83
N THR A 32 -19.93 -2.54 15.46
CA THR A 32 -21.34 -2.89 15.18
C THR A 32 -21.75 -2.50 13.78
N ILE A 33 -21.33 -1.31 13.30
CA ILE A 33 -21.59 -0.87 11.93
C ILE A 33 -20.90 -1.80 10.92
N ALA A 34 -19.64 -2.17 11.18
CA ALA A 34 -18.90 -3.10 10.32
C ALA A 34 -19.58 -4.48 10.24
N LEU A 35 -20.12 -4.98 11.37
CA LEU A 35 -20.85 -6.25 11.44
C LEU A 35 -22.19 -6.18 10.69
N ILE A 36 -22.93 -5.09 10.82
CA ILE A 36 -24.21 -4.88 10.10
C ILE A 36 -23.96 -4.85 8.59
N ILE A 37 -22.93 -4.14 8.14
CA ILE A 37 -22.56 -4.09 6.72
C ILE A 37 -22.14 -5.48 6.22
N TYR A 38 -21.37 -6.24 7.01
CA TYR A 38 -21.00 -7.62 6.67
C TYR A 38 -22.22 -8.54 6.51
N LEU A 39 -23.18 -8.48 7.45
CA LEU A 39 -24.41 -9.26 7.37
C LEU A 39 -25.27 -8.85 6.18
N MET A 40 -25.38 -7.55 5.90
CA MET A 40 -26.07 -7.05 4.70
C MET A 40 -25.42 -7.56 3.42
N LEU A 41 -24.10 -7.46 3.27
CA LEU A 41 -23.38 -7.91 2.07
C LEU A 41 -23.51 -9.42 1.83
N THR A 42 -23.53 -10.21 2.90
CA THR A 42 -23.69 -11.67 2.82
C THR A 42 -25.04 -12.07 2.21
N ASN A 43 -26.08 -11.25 2.37
CA ASN A 43 -27.39 -11.48 1.75
C ASN A 43 -27.42 -11.18 0.24
N TYR A 44 -26.53 -10.34 -0.27
CA TYR A 44 -26.47 -10.01 -1.70
C TYR A 44 -25.57 -10.99 -2.46
N HIS A 45 -24.29 -11.08 -2.09
CA HIS A 45 -23.34 -11.99 -2.72
C HIS A 45 -22.23 -12.35 -1.74
N LEU A 46 -21.95 -13.66 -1.62
CA LEU A 46 -20.92 -14.18 -0.72
C LEU A 46 -19.52 -13.58 -0.98
N HIS A 47 -19.21 -13.28 -2.25
CA HIS A 47 -17.92 -12.72 -2.66
C HIS A 47 -17.66 -11.30 -2.14
N LEU A 48 -18.67 -10.42 -2.17
CA LEU A 48 -18.52 -9.04 -1.67
C LEU A 48 -18.22 -9.03 -0.17
N SER A 49 -18.86 -9.93 0.56
CA SER A 49 -18.66 -10.11 2.00
C SER A 49 -17.20 -10.48 2.34
N GLY A 50 -16.60 -11.36 1.53
CA GLY A 50 -15.18 -11.71 1.63
C GLY A 50 -14.26 -10.52 1.40
N PHE A 51 -14.50 -9.72 0.36
CA PHE A 51 -13.68 -8.52 0.07
C PHE A 51 -13.79 -7.47 1.17
N TRP A 52 -14.95 -7.33 1.80
CA TRP A 52 -15.15 -6.40 2.92
C TRP A 52 -14.28 -6.76 4.12
N ILE A 53 -14.29 -8.04 4.54
CA ILE A 53 -13.44 -8.53 5.64
C ILE A 53 -11.96 -8.34 5.32
N ILE A 54 -11.53 -8.72 4.10
CA ILE A 54 -10.14 -8.59 3.67
C ILE A 54 -9.72 -7.12 3.68
N GLY A 55 -10.59 -6.21 3.22
CA GLY A 55 -10.34 -4.76 3.25
C GLY A 55 -10.16 -4.21 4.66
N ILE A 56 -10.99 -4.63 5.63
CA ILE A 56 -10.84 -4.23 7.03
C ILE A 56 -9.54 -4.76 7.62
N LEU A 57 -9.24 -6.05 7.43
CA LEU A 57 -8.00 -6.67 7.90
C LEU A 57 -6.78 -5.95 7.31
N LEU A 58 -6.79 -5.70 6.00
CA LEU A 58 -5.73 -4.98 5.30
C LEU A 58 -5.59 -3.54 5.81
N GLY A 59 -6.69 -2.83 6.05
CA GLY A 59 -6.65 -1.49 6.64
C GLY A 59 -6.00 -1.49 8.04
N VAL A 60 -6.38 -2.44 8.90
CA VAL A 60 -5.82 -2.58 10.25
C VAL A 60 -4.33 -2.94 10.20
N THR A 61 -3.92 -3.86 9.33
CA THR A 61 -2.50 -4.22 9.19
C THR A 61 -1.68 -3.06 8.64
N MET A 62 -2.18 -2.33 7.65
CA MET A 62 -1.52 -1.13 7.10
C MET A 62 -1.38 -0.02 8.14
N GLN A 63 -2.41 0.20 8.95
CA GLN A 63 -2.37 1.18 10.04
C GLN A 63 -1.30 0.82 11.08
N ARG A 64 -1.26 -0.44 11.51
CA ARG A 64 -0.30 -0.91 12.53
C ARG A 64 1.13 -0.94 12.03
N SER A 65 1.34 -1.30 10.78
CA SER A 65 2.67 -1.39 10.16
C SER A 65 3.19 -0.03 9.65
N ARG A 66 2.36 1.03 9.66
CA ARG A 66 2.68 2.34 9.07
C ARG A 66 3.20 2.19 7.63
N PHE A 67 2.55 1.32 6.86
CA PHE A 67 3.01 0.89 5.54
C PHE A 67 3.00 2.04 4.52
N CYS A 68 4.19 2.46 4.08
CA CYS A 68 4.35 3.58 3.15
C CYS A 68 5.44 3.29 2.12
N PHE A 69 5.05 3.16 0.86
CA PHE A 69 5.97 2.96 -0.27
C PHE A 69 6.98 4.11 -0.38
N ALA A 70 6.54 5.36 -0.24
CA ALA A 70 7.42 6.53 -0.31
C ALA A 70 8.50 6.52 0.79
N ALA A 71 8.11 6.16 2.02
CA ALA A 71 9.06 6.04 3.13
C ALA A 71 10.05 4.90 2.91
N SER A 72 9.62 3.80 2.28
CA SER A 72 10.50 2.66 2.05
C SER A 72 11.68 2.96 1.13
N PHE A 73 11.52 3.84 0.14
CA PHE A 73 12.64 4.28 -0.70
C PHE A 73 13.43 5.44 -0.08
N ARG A 74 12.79 6.28 0.73
CA ARG A 74 13.41 7.46 1.34
C ARG A 74 14.23 7.13 2.60
N ASP A 75 13.72 6.24 3.43
CA ASP A 75 14.28 5.94 4.77
C ASP A 75 15.66 5.25 4.71
N PRO A 76 15.95 4.34 3.76
CA PRO A 76 17.31 3.80 3.58
C PRO A 76 18.35 4.85 3.21
N ILE A 77 17.94 5.92 2.53
CA ILE A 77 18.82 7.00 2.07
C ILE A 77 19.00 8.06 3.15
N MET A 78 17.92 8.45 3.83
CA MET A 78 17.97 9.55 4.82
C MET A 78 18.26 9.10 6.25
N VAL A 79 17.72 7.95 6.67
CA VAL A 79 17.77 7.47 8.07
C VAL A 79 18.66 6.23 8.20
N GLY A 80 18.96 5.55 7.09
CA GLY A 80 19.71 4.30 7.06
C GLY A 80 18.90 3.09 7.53
N SER A 81 17.60 3.25 7.82
CA SER A 81 16.72 2.15 8.21
C SER A 81 16.12 1.49 6.97
N THR A 82 16.25 0.17 6.87
CA THR A 82 15.70 -0.59 5.74
C THR A 82 14.48 -1.44 6.10
N SER A 83 13.98 -1.36 7.34
CA SER A 83 12.92 -2.21 7.87
C SER A 83 11.65 -2.20 7.00
N LEU A 84 11.21 -1.02 6.55
CA LEU A 84 10.02 -0.87 5.73
C LEU A 84 10.23 -1.40 4.31
N LEU A 85 11.43 -1.20 3.73
CA LEU A 85 11.78 -1.73 2.42
C LEU A 85 11.87 -3.26 2.44
N LYS A 86 12.48 -3.86 3.47
CA LYS A 86 12.46 -5.33 3.69
C LYS A 86 11.03 -5.88 3.76
N ALA A 87 10.14 -5.20 4.48
CA ALA A 87 8.73 -5.60 4.58
C ALA A 87 8.01 -5.58 3.22
N ILE A 88 8.26 -4.56 2.38
CA ILE A 88 7.71 -4.50 1.03
C ILE A 88 8.23 -5.63 0.15
N LEU A 89 9.52 -5.93 0.21
CA LEU A 89 10.10 -7.02 -0.57
C LEU A 89 9.49 -8.37 -0.18
N ILE A 90 9.34 -8.65 1.12
CA ILE A 90 8.66 -9.86 1.60
C ILE A 90 7.21 -9.89 1.12
N ALA A 91 6.49 -8.76 1.17
CA ALA A 91 5.12 -8.68 0.65
C ALA A 91 5.06 -8.97 -0.85
N PHE A 92 6.03 -8.50 -1.64
CA PHE A 92 6.11 -8.84 -3.06
C PHE A 92 6.43 -10.32 -3.29
N ILE A 93 7.33 -10.94 -2.52
CA ILE A 93 7.62 -12.39 -2.60
C ILE A 93 6.33 -13.19 -2.40
N ILE A 94 5.59 -12.90 -1.32
CA ILE A 94 4.33 -13.59 -1.00
C ILE A 94 3.29 -13.34 -2.08
N SER A 95 3.17 -12.10 -2.56
CA SER A 95 2.25 -11.72 -3.63
C SER A 95 2.55 -12.46 -4.94
N THR A 96 3.83 -12.53 -5.35
CA THR A 96 4.26 -13.25 -6.55
C THR A 96 3.88 -14.73 -6.47
N VAL A 97 4.11 -15.39 -5.34
CA VAL A 97 3.71 -16.79 -5.14
C VAL A 97 2.18 -16.94 -5.18
N GLY A 98 1.44 -16.04 -4.53
CA GLY A 98 -0.02 -16.05 -4.52
C GLY A 98 -0.63 -15.90 -5.92
N PHE A 99 -0.18 -14.90 -6.68
CA PHE A 99 -0.61 -14.69 -8.06
C PHE A 99 -0.23 -15.85 -8.97
N PHE A 100 0.94 -16.45 -8.77
CA PHE A 100 1.35 -17.63 -9.54
C PHE A 100 0.40 -18.81 -9.33
N ILE A 101 0.02 -19.11 -8.09
CA ILE A 101 -0.91 -20.22 -7.80
C ILE A 101 -2.27 -19.97 -8.48
N ILE A 102 -2.77 -18.73 -8.44
CA ILE A 102 -4.03 -18.35 -9.08
C ILE A 102 -3.94 -18.52 -10.59
N GLN A 103 -2.87 -18.01 -11.21
CA GLN A 103 -2.67 -18.12 -12.66
C GLN A 103 -2.44 -19.57 -13.10
N TYR A 104 -1.65 -20.36 -12.36
CA TYR A 104 -1.42 -21.77 -12.65
C TYR A 104 -2.72 -22.58 -12.62
N ARG A 105 -3.58 -22.34 -11.63
CA ARG A 105 -4.91 -22.97 -11.57
C ARG A 105 -5.79 -22.55 -12.74
N ALA A 106 -5.78 -21.27 -13.13
CA ALA A 106 -6.56 -20.79 -14.26
C ALA A 106 -6.14 -21.46 -15.59
N VAL A 107 -4.84 -21.58 -15.83
CA VAL A 107 -4.27 -22.23 -17.02
C VAL A 107 -4.52 -23.75 -17.02
N ALA A 108 -4.45 -24.40 -15.85
CA ALA A 108 -4.69 -25.85 -15.75
C ALA A 108 -6.14 -26.27 -16.03
N LEU A 109 -7.11 -25.35 -15.84
CA LEU A 109 -8.53 -25.61 -16.08
C LEU A 109 -8.97 -25.38 -17.54
N ASN A 110 -8.23 -24.60 -18.33
CA ASN A 110 -8.53 -24.31 -19.74
C ASN A 110 -7.24 -24.33 -20.59
N PRO A 111 -7.01 -25.38 -21.41
CA PRO A 111 -5.83 -25.49 -22.27
C PRO A 111 -5.78 -24.48 -23.43
N GLU A 112 -6.93 -23.93 -23.83
CA GLU A 112 -7.09 -22.92 -24.88
C GLU A 112 -7.04 -21.50 -24.29
N TYR A 113 -6.10 -21.29 -23.37
CA TYR A 113 -5.95 -20.05 -22.60
C TYR A 113 -5.29 -18.97 -23.49
N LEU A 114 -6.06 -17.95 -23.88
CA LEU A 114 -5.54 -16.78 -24.58
C LEU A 114 -4.94 -15.80 -23.55
N LEU A 115 -3.79 -15.19 -23.86
CA LEU A 115 -3.10 -14.20 -23.00
C LEU A 115 -3.99 -13.03 -22.53
N THR A 116 -5.10 -12.76 -23.20
CA THR A 116 -6.08 -11.74 -22.85
C THR A 116 -6.95 -12.09 -21.63
N GLU A 117 -6.99 -13.36 -21.22
CA GLU A 117 -7.78 -13.85 -20.07
C GLU A 117 -6.92 -14.18 -18.84
N ILE A 118 -5.67 -13.68 -18.77
CA ILE A 118 -4.85 -13.84 -17.57
C ILE A 118 -5.52 -13.10 -16.40
N PRO A 119 -5.73 -13.74 -15.23
CA PRO A 119 -6.06 -13.03 -14.01
C PRO A 119 -4.85 -12.20 -13.56
N GLY A 120 -4.82 -10.96 -14.06
CA GLY A 120 -3.72 -10.02 -13.91
C GLY A 120 -3.71 -9.11 -15.12
N ARG A 121 -4.01 -7.83 -14.94
CA ARG A 121 -4.05 -6.89 -16.07
C ARG A 121 -2.63 -6.64 -16.56
N LEU A 122 -2.22 -7.30 -17.65
CA LEU A 122 -0.98 -6.99 -18.34
C LEU A 122 -1.13 -5.61 -18.97
N GLN A 123 -0.25 -4.70 -18.58
CA GLN A 123 -0.18 -3.37 -19.18
C GLN A 123 1.13 -3.28 -19.99
N PRO A 124 1.08 -2.61 -21.15
CA PRO A 124 2.29 -2.40 -21.95
C PRO A 124 3.33 -1.66 -21.13
N VAL A 125 4.60 -2.04 -21.35
CA VAL A 125 5.76 -1.40 -20.73
C VAL A 125 6.47 -0.59 -21.79
N GLY A 126 6.60 0.71 -21.54
CA GLY A 126 7.16 1.64 -22.50
C GLY A 126 7.53 2.97 -21.86
N ILE A 127 7.95 3.94 -22.69
CA ILE A 127 8.38 5.27 -22.24
C ILE A 127 7.28 6.00 -21.43
N HIS A 128 6.01 5.73 -21.74
CA HIS A 128 4.88 6.24 -20.97
C HIS A 128 4.93 5.80 -19.49
N THR A 129 5.38 4.58 -19.19
CA THR A 129 5.51 4.10 -17.80
C THR A 129 6.61 4.84 -17.05
N ALA A 130 7.73 5.14 -17.70
CA ALA A 130 8.82 5.92 -17.11
C ALA A 130 8.39 7.37 -16.83
N LEU A 131 7.73 8.02 -17.80
CA LEU A 131 7.17 9.37 -17.61
C LEU A 131 6.12 9.40 -16.49
N GLY A 132 5.23 8.41 -16.46
CA GLY A 132 4.25 8.25 -15.40
C GLY A 132 4.88 8.04 -14.03
N ALA A 133 5.94 7.23 -13.93
CA ALA A 133 6.66 6.99 -12.69
C ALA A 133 7.35 8.25 -12.16
N ILE A 134 7.93 9.08 -13.02
CA ILE A 134 8.54 10.37 -12.63
C ILE A 134 7.46 11.34 -12.14
N LEU A 135 6.36 11.49 -12.88
CA LEU A 135 5.26 12.37 -12.49
C LEU A 135 4.61 11.92 -11.17
N PHE A 136 4.41 10.62 -11.02
CA PHE A 136 3.85 10.04 -9.80
C PHE A 136 4.81 10.17 -8.62
N GLY A 137 6.11 9.94 -8.82
CA GLY A 137 7.14 10.10 -7.80
C GLY A 137 7.27 11.54 -7.31
N THR A 138 7.31 12.51 -8.22
CA THR A 138 7.29 13.94 -7.87
C THR A 138 6.02 14.31 -7.10
N GLY A 139 4.86 13.80 -7.52
CA GLY A 139 3.59 13.93 -6.80
C GLY A 139 3.64 13.36 -5.38
N MET A 140 4.24 12.18 -5.16
CA MET A 140 4.39 11.59 -3.83
C MET A 140 5.21 12.47 -2.88
N VAL A 141 6.27 13.11 -3.39
CA VAL A 141 7.13 14.00 -2.61
C VAL A 141 6.35 15.26 -2.20
N VAL A 142 5.63 15.89 -3.14
CA VAL A 142 4.81 17.08 -2.87
C VAL A 142 3.68 16.75 -1.89
N ALA A 143 3.05 15.58 -2.03
CA ALA A 143 1.98 15.11 -1.15
C ALA A 143 2.45 14.72 0.26
N GLY A 144 3.75 14.55 0.48
CA GLY A 144 4.31 14.11 1.77
C GLY A 144 3.91 12.67 2.16
N GLY A 145 3.58 11.83 1.17
CA GLY A 145 3.11 10.46 1.39
C GLY A 145 2.74 9.73 0.11
N CYS A 146 2.57 8.40 0.21
CA CYS A 146 2.04 7.57 -0.86
C CYS A 146 0.53 7.29 -0.64
N ALA A 147 -0.16 6.80 -1.67
CA ALA A 147 -1.61 6.55 -1.63
C ALA A 147 -2.07 5.68 -0.44
N SER A 148 -1.30 4.65 -0.06
CA SER A 148 -1.65 3.85 1.12
C SER A 148 -1.51 4.63 2.42
N GLY A 149 -0.42 5.40 2.55
CA GLY A 149 -0.17 6.24 3.71
C GLY A 149 -1.17 7.37 3.85
N THR A 150 -1.67 7.91 2.73
CA THR A 150 -2.69 8.96 2.76
C THR A 150 -4.01 8.42 3.32
N LEU A 151 -4.46 7.25 2.85
CA LEU A 151 -5.70 6.60 3.32
C LEU A 151 -5.64 6.26 4.82
N VAL A 152 -4.52 5.68 5.28
CA VAL A 152 -4.33 5.35 6.70
C VAL A 152 -4.36 6.61 7.57
N ARG A 153 -3.65 7.68 7.19
CA ARG A 153 -3.62 8.93 7.95
C ARG A 153 -4.98 9.63 8.00
N ILE A 154 -5.76 9.56 6.92
CA ILE A 154 -7.15 10.05 6.93
C ILE A 154 -7.99 9.24 7.91
N GLY A 155 -7.82 7.92 7.94
CA GLY A 155 -8.45 7.04 8.93
C GLY A 155 -8.04 7.36 10.38
N GLU A 156 -6.84 7.87 10.61
CA GLU A 156 -6.37 8.37 11.91
C GLU A 156 -6.87 9.78 12.26
N GLY A 157 -7.55 10.47 11.33
CA GLY A 157 -8.12 11.80 11.54
C GLY A 157 -7.23 12.96 11.11
N TYR A 158 -6.18 12.73 10.31
CA TYR A 158 -5.35 13.81 9.78
C TYR A 158 -6.06 14.54 8.63
N ILE A 159 -6.73 15.65 8.97
CA ILE A 159 -7.54 16.46 8.04
C ILE A 159 -6.72 17.00 6.86
N MET A 160 -5.43 17.33 7.07
CA MET A 160 -4.55 17.81 5.99
C MET A 160 -4.44 16.80 4.83
N GLN A 161 -4.54 15.52 5.15
CA GLN A 161 -4.42 14.45 4.17
C GLN A 161 -5.69 14.31 3.31
N LEU A 162 -6.83 14.85 3.76
CA LEU A 162 -8.07 14.91 2.99
C LEU A 162 -7.90 15.73 1.71
N VAL A 163 -7.17 16.85 1.80
CA VAL A 163 -6.88 17.71 0.64
C VAL A 163 -6.07 16.95 -0.40
N VAL A 164 -5.07 16.18 0.05
CA VAL A 164 -4.27 15.32 -0.82
C VAL A 164 -5.13 14.23 -1.47
N LEU A 165 -6.06 13.62 -0.72
CA LEU A 165 -6.97 12.63 -1.29
C LEU A 165 -7.89 13.23 -2.35
N MET A 166 -8.43 14.43 -2.12
CA MET A 166 -9.23 15.12 -3.14
C MET A 166 -8.40 15.40 -4.40
N GLY A 167 -7.18 15.91 -4.25
CA GLY A 167 -6.25 16.10 -5.37
C GLY A 167 -5.93 14.79 -6.10
N PHE A 168 -5.76 13.69 -5.37
CA PHE A 168 -5.53 12.36 -5.94
C PHE A 168 -6.73 11.85 -6.75
N VAL A 169 -7.95 12.00 -6.23
CA VAL A 169 -9.19 11.61 -6.92
C VAL A 169 -9.41 12.46 -8.19
N ILE A 170 -9.23 13.77 -8.09
CA ILE A 170 -9.34 14.68 -9.24
C ILE A 170 -8.27 14.34 -10.29
N GLY A 171 -7.01 14.22 -9.88
CA GLY A 171 -5.92 13.85 -10.78
C GLY A 171 -6.14 12.49 -11.46
N SER A 172 -6.59 11.48 -10.71
CA SER A 172 -6.86 10.14 -11.26
C SER A 172 -8.03 10.14 -12.24
N THR A 173 -9.08 10.93 -11.99
CA THR A 173 -10.23 11.01 -12.90
C THR A 173 -9.91 11.78 -14.17
N LEU A 174 -9.15 12.88 -14.09
CA LEU A 174 -8.61 13.56 -15.27
C LEU A 174 -7.67 12.66 -16.06
N GLY A 175 -6.76 11.95 -15.38
CA GLY A 175 -5.87 10.98 -16.00
C GLY A 175 -6.63 9.90 -16.76
N ALA A 176 -7.68 9.35 -16.17
CA ALA A 176 -8.54 8.36 -16.81
C ALA A 176 -9.28 8.93 -18.04
N LYS A 177 -9.76 10.17 -17.98
CA LYS A 177 -10.42 10.84 -19.12
C LYS A 177 -9.46 11.07 -20.29
N HIS A 178 -8.23 11.49 -19.99
CA HIS A 178 -7.19 11.72 -21.01
C HIS A 178 -6.47 10.44 -21.42
N PHE A 179 -6.76 9.30 -20.80
CA PHE A 179 -6.11 8.02 -21.10
C PHE A 179 -6.24 7.67 -22.57
N SER A 180 -7.42 7.83 -23.19
CA SER A 180 -7.64 7.53 -24.62
C SER A 180 -6.80 8.38 -25.57
N PHE A 181 -6.39 9.57 -25.16
CA PHE A 181 -5.50 10.44 -25.93
C PHE A 181 -4.05 9.96 -25.82
N TRP A 182 -3.59 9.68 -24.59
CA TRP A 182 -2.26 9.14 -24.34
C TRP A 182 -2.08 7.75 -24.95
N ASP A 183 -3.15 6.96 -24.99
CA ASP A 183 -3.16 5.60 -25.52
C ASP A 183 -2.81 5.58 -27.01
N ARG A 184 -3.49 6.42 -27.79
CA ARG A 184 -3.28 6.57 -29.24
C ARG A 184 -1.90 7.09 -29.64
N ILE A 185 -1.25 7.84 -28.76
CA ILE A 185 0.00 8.55 -29.06
C ILE A 185 1.24 7.82 -28.54
N LEU A 186 1.13 7.07 -27.44
CA LEU A 186 2.30 6.50 -26.77
C LEU A 186 2.15 5.02 -26.37
N ILE A 187 0.94 4.47 -26.33
CA ILE A 187 0.67 3.15 -25.72
C ILE A 187 0.40 2.08 -26.79
N SER A 188 -0.24 2.44 -27.91
CA SER A 188 -0.59 1.48 -28.97
C SER A 188 0.61 0.79 -29.63
N GLU A 189 1.81 1.38 -29.59
CA GLU A 189 3.03 0.77 -30.16
C GLU A 189 3.92 0.09 -29.10
N ALA A 190 3.54 0.14 -27.82
CA ALA A 190 4.39 -0.38 -26.75
C ALA A 190 4.22 -1.90 -26.59
N PRO A 191 5.31 -2.69 -26.61
CA PRO A 191 5.22 -4.13 -26.48
C PRO A 191 4.75 -4.53 -25.07
N THR A 192 3.77 -5.42 -24.99
CA THR A 192 3.42 -6.12 -23.75
C THR A 192 4.40 -7.27 -23.54
N ILE A 193 5.42 -7.05 -22.72
CA ILE A 193 6.41 -8.08 -22.41
C ILE A 193 5.85 -8.97 -21.29
N TYR A 194 5.41 -10.18 -21.63
CA TYR A 194 5.00 -11.20 -20.67
C TYR A 194 6.13 -12.22 -20.50
N LEU A 195 6.85 -12.17 -19.38
CA LEU A 195 7.97 -13.08 -19.10
C LEU A 195 7.63 -14.59 -19.24
N PRO A 196 6.44 -15.08 -18.81
CA PRO A 196 6.09 -16.49 -18.94
C PRO A 196 5.89 -17.00 -20.38
N ASP A 197 5.66 -16.13 -21.36
CA ASP A 197 5.57 -16.53 -22.77
C ASP A 197 6.93 -16.90 -23.36
N TYR A 198 8.00 -16.27 -22.89
CA TYR A 198 9.35 -16.48 -23.40
C TYR A 198 10.11 -17.58 -22.66
N LEU A 199 9.88 -17.71 -21.35
CA LEU A 199 10.64 -18.61 -20.47
C LEU A 199 9.82 -19.77 -19.90
N GLY A 200 8.49 -19.75 -20.07
CA GLY A 200 7.58 -20.68 -19.41
C GLY A 200 7.22 -20.26 -17.98
N PHE A 201 6.08 -20.75 -17.50
CA PHE A 201 5.50 -20.37 -16.21
C PHE A 201 6.44 -20.56 -15.00
N PHE A 202 7.04 -21.75 -14.89
CA PHE A 202 7.89 -22.10 -13.74
C PHE A 202 9.25 -21.38 -13.76
N PRO A 203 9.99 -21.29 -14.88
CA PRO A 203 11.24 -20.54 -14.91
C PRO A 203 11.07 -19.05 -14.65
N SER A 204 9.98 -18.42 -15.12
CA SER A 204 9.69 -17.02 -14.81
C SER A 204 9.45 -16.78 -13.32
N LEU A 205 8.77 -17.69 -12.62
CA LEU A 205 8.62 -17.59 -11.17
C LEU A 205 9.96 -17.69 -10.46
N ILE A 206 10.79 -18.67 -10.82
CA ILE A 206 12.10 -18.87 -10.17
C ILE A 206 12.98 -17.64 -10.37
N LEU A 207 13.00 -17.09 -11.60
CA LEU A 207 13.76 -15.87 -11.90
C LEU A 207 13.28 -14.67 -11.07
N GLN A 208 11.96 -14.45 -11.01
CA GLN A 208 11.38 -13.36 -10.24
C GLN A 208 11.66 -13.49 -8.74
N LEU A 209 11.52 -14.70 -8.20
CA LEU A 209 11.78 -14.98 -6.79
C LEU A 209 13.26 -14.80 -6.45
N LEU A 210 14.15 -15.27 -7.33
CA LEU A 210 15.59 -15.11 -7.19
C LEU A 210 15.96 -13.63 -7.19
N LEU A 211 15.42 -12.84 -8.11
CA LEU A 211 15.67 -11.40 -8.18
C LEU A 211 15.21 -10.68 -6.89
N LEU A 212 14.03 -10.99 -6.38
CA LEU A 212 13.54 -10.42 -5.12
C LEU A 212 14.38 -10.86 -3.91
N CYS A 213 14.80 -12.13 -3.85
CA CYS A 213 15.68 -12.64 -2.80
C CYS A 213 17.06 -11.97 -2.82
N VAL A 214 17.65 -11.79 -4.01
CA VAL A 214 18.92 -11.06 -4.18
C VAL A 214 18.76 -9.61 -3.73
N LEU A 215 17.68 -8.94 -4.13
CA LEU A 215 17.42 -7.58 -3.69
C LEU A 215 17.23 -7.50 -2.17
N TYR A 216 16.53 -8.47 -1.58
CA TYR A 216 16.36 -8.56 -0.12
C TYR A 216 17.71 -8.72 0.58
N TYR A 217 18.59 -9.57 0.05
CA TYR A 217 19.93 -9.76 0.59
C TYR A 217 20.80 -8.51 0.47
N ILE A 218 20.73 -7.80 -0.66
CA ILE A 218 21.44 -6.51 -0.86
C ILE A 218 20.97 -5.49 0.19
N VAL A 219 19.66 -5.44 0.44
CA VAL A 219 19.06 -4.52 1.42
C VAL A 219 19.48 -4.91 2.84
N ASP A 220 19.49 -6.20 3.18
CA ASP A 220 19.94 -6.68 4.48
C ASP A 220 21.43 -6.41 4.71
N TRP A 221 22.25 -6.60 3.67
CA TRP A 221 23.66 -6.24 3.70
C TRP A 221 23.86 -4.73 3.89
N TYR A 222 23.07 -3.90 3.20
CA TYR A 222 23.09 -2.44 3.35
C TYR A 222 22.70 -2.01 4.77
N ASP A 223 21.67 -2.63 5.33
CA ASP A 223 21.20 -2.40 6.71
C ASP A 223 22.31 -2.69 7.73
N LYS A 224 23.01 -3.83 7.58
CA LYS A 224 24.13 -4.21 8.46
C LYS A 224 25.30 -3.23 8.38
N LYS A 225 25.52 -2.61 7.22
CA LYS A 225 26.64 -1.69 6.98
C LYS A 225 26.35 -0.24 7.41
N ASN A 226 25.10 0.20 7.28
CA ASN A 226 24.72 1.61 7.42
C ASN A 226 23.73 1.89 8.57
N SER A 227 23.28 0.87 9.31
CA SER A 227 22.40 1.10 10.46
C SER A 227 23.16 1.82 11.57
N ILE A 228 22.91 3.13 11.68
CA ILE A 228 23.34 3.98 12.81
C ILE A 228 22.78 3.43 14.16
N MET A 229 21.71 2.62 14.11
CA MET A 229 21.15 1.91 15.27
C MET A 229 22.00 0.73 15.79
N ALA A 230 22.99 0.23 15.03
CA ALA A 230 23.92 -0.77 15.56
C ALA A 230 25.00 -0.17 16.48
N THR A 231 25.10 1.16 16.53
CA THR A 231 26.10 1.92 17.30
C THR A 231 25.54 2.67 18.51
N MET A 232 24.29 2.43 18.91
CA MET A 232 23.70 2.96 20.16
C MET A 232 23.31 1.86 21.13
#